data_AF-A0A431HRK8-F1
#
_entry.id   AF-A0A431HRK8-F1
#
_cell.length_a   1.000
_cell.length_b   1.000
_cell.length_c   1.000
_cell.angle_alpha   90.00
_cell.angle_beta   90.00
_cell.angle_gamma   90.00
#
_symmetry.space_group_name_H-M   'P 1'
#
loop_
_entity.id
_entity.type
_entity.pdbx_description
1 polymer ?
#
loop_
_entity_poly.entity_id
_entity_poly.type
_entity_poly.pdbx_seq_one_letter_code
_entity_poly.pdbx_strand_id
1 'polypeptide(L)'
;MQTVFYPTVAKENLFKEDYIAYKSGHSRGSTVDLTIVPLDSKIPSINPNKKYAECATDAKNRAPDNSLDFGTGFDCFSPIAHPEYQNVSPQVKANRLLLATLMQEAGFKAIDSEWWHFTLKNEPYPDTYFDFPVNK
;
A
#
# COMPACT_ATOMS: atom_id res chain seq x y z
N MET A 1 -4.36 15.13 -6.80
CA MET A 1 -4.62 14.16 -5.71
C MET A 1 -5.63 13.10 -6.14
N GLN A 2 -6.91 13.43 -6.36
CA GLN A 2 -7.93 12.44 -6.74
C GLN A 2 -7.57 11.57 -7.93
N THR A 3 -7.22 12.18 -9.06
CA THR A 3 -6.86 11.46 -10.30
C THR A 3 -5.65 10.56 -10.15
N VAL A 4 -4.86 10.71 -9.08
CA VAL A 4 -3.66 9.91 -8.86
C VAL A 4 -3.98 8.74 -7.93
N PHE A 5 -4.63 8.97 -6.79
CA PHE A 5 -4.75 7.98 -5.72
C PHE A 5 -6.11 7.28 -5.63
N TYR A 6 -7.19 7.91 -6.11
CA TYR A 6 -8.54 7.33 -6.08
C TYR A 6 -9.31 7.72 -7.36
N PRO A 7 -8.80 7.36 -8.55
CA PRO A 7 -9.35 7.86 -9.82
C PRO A 7 -10.76 7.35 -10.09
N THR A 8 -11.10 6.16 -9.60
CA THR A 8 -12.38 5.48 -9.85
C THR A 8 -13.29 5.40 -8.63
N VAL A 9 -12.86 5.91 -7.48
CA VAL A 9 -13.61 5.84 -6.21
C VAL A 9 -14.08 7.24 -5.82
N ALA A 10 -15.38 7.38 -5.54
CA ALA A 10 -15.93 8.64 -5.05
C ALA A 10 -15.37 8.93 -3.64
N LYS A 11 -14.98 10.17 -3.36
CA LYS A 11 -14.36 10.55 -2.07
C LYS A 11 -15.20 10.15 -0.85
N GLU A 12 -16.52 10.26 -0.95
CA GLU A 12 -17.48 9.86 0.09
C GLU A 12 -17.53 8.36 0.37
N ASN A 13 -17.01 7.54 -0.55
CA ASN A 13 -16.95 6.08 -0.41
C ASN A 13 -15.61 5.61 0.17
N LEU A 14 -14.59 6.46 0.30
CA LEU A 14 -13.29 6.04 0.85
C LEU A 14 -13.42 5.43 2.26
N PHE A 15 -14.33 5.95 3.09
CA PHE A 15 -14.64 5.35 4.40
C PHE A 15 -15.46 4.06 4.30
N LYS A 16 -16.33 3.95 3.30
CA LYS A 16 -17.21 2.78 3.12
C LYS A 16 -16.47 1.58 2.52
N GLU A 17 -15.42 1.85 1.76
CA GLU A 17 -14.58 0.87 1.08
C GLU A 17 -13.28 0.60 1.85
N ASP A 18 -13.21 1.00 3.13
CA ASP A 18 -12.09 0.71 4.05
C ASP A 18 -10.70 1.18 3.58
N TYR A 19 -10.64 2.21 2.73
CA TYR A 19 -9.39 2.87 2.32
C TYR A 19 -8.93 3.96 3.29
N ILE A 20 -9.87 4.53 4.06
CA ILE A 20 -9.56 5.45 5.15
C ILE A 20 -10.36 5.06 6.39
N ALA A 21 -9.70 5.11 7.55
CA ALA A 21 -10.28 4.70 8.81
C ALA A 21 -10.48 5.90 9.75
N TYR A 22 -11.61 5.94 10.45
CA TYR A 22 -11.81 6.88 11.57
C TYR A 22 -10.85 6.57 12.73
N LYS A 23 -10.49 5.29 12.89
CA LYS A 23 -9.52 4.76 13.85
C LYS A 23 -8.53 3.88 13.09
N SER A 24 -7.33 4.41 12.82
CA SER A 24 -6.31 3.69 12.05
C SER A 24 -5.51 2.72 12.92
N GLY A 25 -5.19 1.54 12.38
CA GLY A 25 -4.27 0.59 13.02
C GLY A 25 -2.89 1.20 13.27
N HIS A 26 -2.44 2.11 12.39
CA HIS A 26 -1.17 2.84 12.54
C HIS A 26 -1.07 3.61 13.86
N SER A 27 -2.18 4.20 14.32
CA SER A 27 -2.22 4.90 15.61
C SER A 27 -2.04 3.97 16.81
N ARG A 28 -2.10 2.65 16.63
CA ARG A 28 -1.81 1.65 17.69
C ARG A 28 -0.34 1.22 17.72
N GLY A 29 0.49 1.75 16.81
CA GLY A 29 1.94 1.55 16.78
C GLY A 29 2.40 0.15 16.35
N SER A 30 1.51 -0.67 15.79
CA SER A 30 1.78 -2.07 15.42
C SER A 30 1.38 -2.41 13.98
N THR A 31 1.16 -1.38 13.17
CA THR A 31 0.78 -1.47 11.76
C THR A 31 1.86 -0.83 10.91
N VAL A 32 2.16 -1.43 9.77
CA VAL A 32 3.19 -0.98 8.83
C VAL A 32 2.66 -1.06 7.41
N ASP A 33 3.07 -0.09 6.60
CA ASP A 33 2.88 -0.11 5.16
C ASP A 33 4.25 -0.24 4.50
N LEU A 34 4.46 -1.26 3.66
CA LEU A 34 5.77 -1.51 3.07
C LEU A 34 5.71 -2.16 1.68
N THR A 35 6.87 -2.17 1.04
CA THR A 35 7.14 -2.74 -0.27
C THR A 35 8.44 -3.54 -0.24
N ILE A 36 8.72 -4.28 -1.31
CA ILE A 36 10.00 -4.97 -1.52
C ILE A 36 10.79 -4.22 -2.59
N VAL A 37 12.07 -3.94 -2.30
CA VAL A 37 13.02 -3.36 -3.24
C VAL A 37 14.19 -4.33 -3.45
N PRO A 38 14.75 -4.46 -4.67
CA PRO A 38 16.02 -5.16 -4.86
C PRO A 38 17.15 -4.48 -4.08
N LEU A 39 18.07 -5.26 -3.49
CA LEU A 39 19.15 -4.75 -2.64
C LEU A 39 20.11 -3.80 -3.37
N ASP A 40 20.29 -4.00 -4.67
CA ASP A 40 21.13 -3.19 -5.56
C ASP A 40 20.35 -2.08 -6.29
N SER A 41 19.05 -1.94 -5.99
CA SER A 41 18.22 -0.91 -6.61
C SER A 41 18.63 0.50 -6.19
N LYS A 42 18.39 1.46 -7.09
CA LYS A 42 18.63 2.89 -6.85
C LYS A 42 17.29 3.60 -6.81
N ILE A 43 17.14 4.54 -5.87
CA ILE A 43 15.98 5.41 -5.82
C ILE A 43 15.97 6.28 -7.09
N PRO A 44 14.93 6.20 -7.93
CA PRO A 44 14.86 6.98 -9.15
C PRO A 44 14.62 8.47 -8.84
N SER A 45 15.12 9.35 -9.70
CA SER A 45 14.79 10.77 -9.62
C SER A 45 13.40 11.04 -10.21
N ILE A 46 12.56 11.74 -9.44
CA ILE A 46 11.26 12.22 -9.92
C ILE A 46 11.46 13.51 -10.72
N ASN A 47 10.84 13.59 -11.90
CA ASN A 47 10.78 14.82 -12.66
C ASN A 47 9.53 15.60 -12.22
N PRO A 48 9.69 16.74 -11.52
CA PRO A 48 8.56 17.51 -11.00
C PRO A 48 7.68 18.12 -12.11
N ASN A 49 8.20 18.23 -13.33
CA ASN A 49 7.48 18.78 -14.47
C ASN A 49 6.79 17.71 -15.33
N LYS A 50 7.00 16.42 -15.04
CA LYS A 50 6.35 15.32 -15.76
C LYS A 50 4.98 15.03 -15.13
N LYS A 51 3.95 14.96 -15.95
CA LYS A 51 2.65 14.43 -15.53
C LYS A 51 2.70 12.90 -15.53
N TYR A 52 2.65 12.31 -14.34
CA TYR A 52 2.57 10.87 -14.16
C TYR A 52 1.12 10.38 -14.28
N ALA A 53 0.96 9.13 -14.71
CA ALA A 53 -0.34 8.49 -14.80
C ALA A 53 -0.88 8.09 -13.42
N GLU A 54 -2.13 7.66 -13.40
CA GLU A 54 -2.86 7.27 -12.20
C GLU A 54 -2.26 6.00 -11.55
N CYS A 55 -2.45 5.83 -10.25
CA CYS A 55 -1.82 4.76 -9.48
C CYS A 55 -2.20 3.34 -9.91
N ALA A 56 -3.34 3.15 -10.59
CA ALA A 56 -3.80 1.84 -11.05
C ALA A 56 -3.36 1.51 -12.50
N THR A 57 -2.48 2.32 -13.08
CA THR A 57 -1.96 2.11 -14.44
C THR A 57 -0.64 1.34 -14.44
N ASP A 58 -0.20 0.91 -15.64
CA ASP A 58 1.09 0.24 -15.86
C ASP A 58 2.25 0.97 -15.16
N ALA A 59 3.12 0.23 -14.48
CA ALA A 59 4.26 0.73 -13.71
C ALA A 59 5.10 1.76 -14.48
N LYS A 60 5.31 1.57 -15.79
CA LYS A 60 6.12 2.48 -16.61
C LYS A 60 5.56 3.90 -16.75
N ASN A 61 4.26 4.05 -16.48
CA ASN A 61 3.55 5.32 -16.63
C ASN A 61 3.38 6.06 -15.29
N ARG A 62 3.56 5.37 -14.16
CA ARG A 62 3.44 5.94 -12.81
C ARG A 62 4.67 6.77 -12.44
N ALA A 63 4.57 7.50 -11.32
CA ALA A 63 5.75 8.06 -10.70
C ALA A 63 6.73 6.92 -10.37
N PRO A 64 8.01 7.03 -10.76
CA PRO A 64 8.93 5.92 -10.58
C PRO A 64 9.28 5.77 -9.11
N ASP A 65 9.29 4.52 -8.64
CA ASP A 65 9.91 4.10 -7.40
C ASP A 65 10.89 2.95 -7.71
N ASN A 66 11.55 2.41 -6.68
CA ASN A 66 12.45 1.26 -6.79
C ASN A 66 11.82 -0.04 -6.28
N SER A 67 10.49 -0.06 -6.11
CA SER A 67 9.75 -1.25 -5.69
C SER A 67 9.68 -2.28 -6.80
N LEU A 68 9.49 -3.54 -6.42
CA LEU A 68 8.88 -4.52 -7.30
C LEU A 68 7.49 -4.02 -7.74
N ASP A 69 7.02 -4.44 -8.91
CA ASP A 69 5.68 -4.07 -9.37
C ASP A 69 4.61 -4.90 -8.66
N PHE A 70 3.74 -4.24 -7.88
CA PHE A 70 2.60 -4.84 -7.20
C PHE A 70 1.26 -4.56 -7.91
N GLY A 71 1.29 -4.04 -9.15
CA GLY A 71 0.11 -3.80 -9.99
C GLY A 71 -0.55 -2.45 -9.78
N THR A 72 -0.31 -1.80 -8.64
CA THR A 72 -0.66 -0.40 -8.40
C THR A 72 0.52 0.34 -7.78
N GLY A 73 0.44 1.67 -7.77
CA GLY A 73 1.26 2.49 -6.88
C GLY A 73 0.89 2.24 -5.42
N PHE A 74 1.79 2.63 -4.53
CA PHE A 74 1.51 2.73 -3.10
C PHE A 74 0.42 3.79 -2.83
N ASP A 75 -0.39 3.60 -1.79
CA ASP A 75 -1.59 4.40 -1.46
C ASP A 75 -2.63 4.50 -2.60
N CYS A 76 -2.72 3.46 -3.44
CA CYS A 76 -3.72 3.41 -4.50
C CYS A 76 -5.06 2.87 -4.00
N PHE A 77 -6.04 3.75 -3.77
CA PHE A 77 -7.39 3.37 -3.37
C PHE A 77 -8.21 2.92 -4.57
N SER A 78 -8.01 1.66 -4.94
CA SER A 78 -8.65 0.99 -6.06
C SER A 78 -8.81 -0.49 -5.75
N PRO A 79 -9.87 -1.16 -6.25
CA PRO A 79 -10.01 -2.61 -6.09
C PRO A 79 -8.82 -3.41 -6.63
N ILE A 80 -8.04 -2.83 -7.56
CA ILE A 80 -6.82 -3.46 -8.08
C ILE A 80 -5.78 -3.62 -6.96
N ALA A 81 -5.76 -2.73 -5.95
CA ALA A 81 -4.83 -2.78 -4.83
C ALA A 81 -5.14 -3.88 -3.80
N HIS A 82 -6.33 -4.49 -3.85
CA HIS A 82 -6.68 -5.58 -2.95
C HIS A 82 -5.73 -6.77 -3.16
N PRO A 83 -5.21 -7.43 -2.10
CA PRO A 83 -4.25 -8.52 -2.23
C PRO A 83 -4.73 -9.63 -3.18
N GLU A 84 -6.00 -10.01 -3.07
CA GLU A 84 -6.64 -11.12 -3.81
C GLU A 84 -7.17 -10.73 -5.21
N TYR A 85 -6.93 -9.50 -5.68
CA TYR A 85 -7.40 -9.07 -6.99
C TYR A 85 -6.79 -9.91 -8.12
N GLN A 86 -7.65 -10.55 -8.93
CA GLN A 86 -7.20 -11.57 -9.88
C GLN A 86 -6.73 -11.03 -11.24
N ASN A 87 -7.16 -9.84 -11.66
CA ASN A 87 -6.91 -9.32 -13.01
C ASN A 87 -5.60 -8.51 -13.09
N VAL A 88 -4.50 -9.12 -12.64
CA VAL A 88 -3.13 -8.59 -12.71
C VAL A 88 -2.19 -9.64 -13.29
N SER A 89 -0.99 -9.23 -13.71
CA SER A 89 -0.02 -10.15 -14.30
C SER A 89 0.42 -11.23 -13.30
N PRO A 90 0.87 -12.41 -13.77
CA PRO A 90 1.42 -13.45 -12.89
C PRO A 90 2.58 -12.96 -12.01
N GLN A 91 3.43 -12.07 -12.53
CA GLN A 91 4.54 -11.50 -11.76
C GLN A 91 4.03 -10.62 -10.61
N VAL A 92 2.99 -9.82 -10.83
CA VAL A 92 2.36 -9.02 -9.77
C VAL A 92 1.79 -9.93 -8.68
N LYS A 93 1.11 -11.03 -9.06
CA LYS A 93 0.61 -12.01 -8.08
C LYS A 93 1.75 -12.65 -7.28
N ALA A 94 2.84 -13.00 -7.95
CA ALA A 94 4.02 -13.57 -7.29
C ALA A 94 4.65 -12.58 -6.29
N ASN A 95 4.76 -11.30 -6.65
CA ASN A 95 5.30 -10.26 -5.77
C ASN A 95 4.41 -10.05 -4.55
N ARG A 96 3.07 -9.98 -4.73
CA ARG A 96 2.11 -9.88 -3.63
C ARG A 96 2.19 -11.09 -2.70
N LEU A 97 2.24 -12.30 -3.24
CA LEU A 97 2.35 -13.53 -2.47
C LEU A 97 3.67 -13.58 -1.68
N LEU A 98 4.78 -13.14 -2.28
CA LEU A 98 6.07 -13.05 -1.60
C LEU A 98 5.99 -12.10 -0.39
N LEU A 99 5.50 -10.88 -0.59
CA LEU A 99 5.35 -9.90 0.50
C LEU A 99 4.43 -10.43 1.60
N ALA A 100 3.24 -10.92 1.24
CA ALA A 100 2.27 -11.44 2.19
C ALA A 100 2.82 -12.61 3.01
N THR A 101 3.56 -13.52 2.36
CA THR A 101 4.17 -14.69 3.02
C THR A 101 5.23 -14.26 4.03
N LEU A 102 6.15 -13.37 3.62
CA LEU A 102 7.20 -12.85 4.50
C LEU A 102 6.61 -12.14 5.73
N MET A 103 5.60 -11.30 5.51
CA MET A 103 4.93 -10.58 6.59
C MET A 103 4.16 -11.54 7.51
N GLN A 104 3.51 -12.56 6.95
CA GLN A 104 2.79 -13.57 7.74
C GLN A 104 3.75 -14.40 8.62
N GLU A 105 4.90 -14.80 8.08
CA GLU A 105 5.97 -15.49 8.82
C GLU A 105 6.55 -14.60 9.93
N ALA A 106 6.65 -13.29 9.69
CA ALA A 106 7.06 -12.30 10.69
C ALA A 106 5.96 -11.97 11.73
N GLY A 107 4.81 -12.64 11.69
CA GLY A 107 3.73 -12.48 12.67
C GLY A 107 2.72 -11.38 12.35
N PHE A 108 2.72 -10.85 11.13
CA PHE A 108 1.75 -9.85 10.68
C PHE A 108 0.57 -10.48 9.93
N LYS A 109 -0.48 -9.68 9.72
CA LYS A 109 -1.67 -10.01 8.94
C LYS A 109 -1.96 -8.86 7.97
N ALA A 110 -2.20 -9.17 6.70
CA ALA A 110 -2.63 -8.21 5.69
C ALA A 110 -4.08 -7.75 5.93
N ILE A 111 -4.44 -6.57 5.41
CA ILE A 111 -5.82 -6.16 5.21
C ILE A 111 -6.28 -6.49 3.77
N ASP A 112 -7.58 -6.68 3.56
CA ASP A 112 -8.12 -7.13 2.28
C ASP A 112 -8.19 -6.03 1.21
N SER A 113 -8.08 -4.76 1.60
CA SER A 113 -8.16 -3.60 0.70
C SER A 113 -6.80 -3.14 0.13
N GLU A 114 -5.68 -3.49 0.79
CA GLU A 114 -4.37 -2.89 0.51
C GLU A 114 -3.25 -3.94 0.56
N TRP A 115 -2.56 -4.16 -0.58
CA TRP A 115 -1.46 -5.14 -0.65
C TRP A 115 -0.22 -4.80 0.18
N TRP A 116 -0.05 -3.53 0.56
CA TRP A 116 1.11 -3.04 1.31
C TRP A 116 0.91 -3.00 2.83
N HIS A 117 -0.34 -3.16 3.31
CA HIS A 117 -0.73 -2.85 4.68
C HIS A 117 -0.80 -4.07 5.58
N PHE A 118 -0.07 -4.05 6.69
CA PHE A 118 0.08 -5.17 7.59
C PHE A 118 0.01 -4.75 9.05
N THR A 119 -0.77 -5.49 9.85
CA THR A 119 -0.87 -5.30 11.30
C THR A 119 -0.32 -6.53 12.03
N LEU A 120 0.49 -6.31 13.08
CA LEU A 120 1.02 -7.39 13.92
C LEU A 120 -0.14 -8.18 14.56
N LYS A 121 -0.10 -9.52 14.56
CA LYS A 121 -1.21 -10.34 15.09
C LYS A 121 -1.41 -10.17 16.60
N ASN A 122 -0.32 -10.10 17.35
CA ASN A 122 -0.31 -9.98 18.81
C ASN A 122 0.14 -8.58 19.20
N GLU A 123 -0.69 -7.59 18.91
CA GLU A 123 -0.38 -6.19 19.18
C GLU A 123 -0.23 -5.93 20.68
N PRO A 124 0.78 -5.17 21.13
CA PRO A 124 0.88 -4.72 22.52
C PRO A 124 -0.24 -3.75 22.94
N TYR A 125 -0.82 -3.02 21.98
CA TYR A 125 -1.73 -1.90 22.23
C TYR A 125 -3.01 -1.93 21.36
N PRO A 126 -3.78 -3.02 21.34
CA PRO A 126 -4.88 -3.21 20.39
C PRO A 126 -6.01 -2.17 20.53
N ASP A 127 -6.17 -1.56 21.71
CA ASP A 127 -7.22 -0.60 22.02
C ASP A 127 -6.69 0.82 22.34
N THR A 128 -5.37 1.05 22.21
CA THR A 128 -4.76 2.37 22.50
C THR A 128 -4.36 3.07 21.22
N TYR A 129 -4.93 4.24 21.00
CA TYR A 129 -4.65 5.09 19.83
C TYR A 129 -3.79 6.26 20.30
N PHE A 130 -2.52 6.21 19.94
CA PHE A 130 -1.56 7.25 20.24
C PHE A 130 -1.78 8.48 19.33
N ASP A 131 -1.51 9.65 19.90
CA ASP A 131 -1.59 10.96 19.23
C ASP A 131 -0.38 11.85 19.59
N PHE A 132 0.77 11.22 19.81
CA PHE A 132 2.01 11.97 20.00
C PHE A 132 2.71 12.22 18.65
N PRO A 133 3.45 13.33 18.49
CA PRO A 133 4.19 13.61 17.26
C PRO A 133 5.28 12.56 16.98
N VAL A 134 5.42 12.17 15.70
CA VAL A 134 6.54 11.33 15.24
C VAL A 134 7.78 12.21 15.07
N ASN A 135 8.74 12.07 16.00
CA ASN A 135 10.02 12.78 15.97
C ASN A 135 11.14 11.83 15.51
N LYS A 136 12.15 12.37 14.81
CA LYS A 136 13.36 11.64 14.37
C LYS A 136 14.48 11.76 15.38
#